data_AF-A0A956BJ56-F1
#
_entry.id   AF-A0A956BJ56-F1
#
_cell.length_a   1.000
_cell.length_b   1.000
_cell.length_c   1.000
_cell.angle_alpha   90.00
_cell.angle_beta   90.00
_cell.angle_gamma   90.00
#
_symmetry.space_group_name_H-M   'P 1'
#
loop_
_entity.id
_entity.type
_entity.pdbx_description
1 polymer ?
#
loop_
_entity_poly.entity_id
_entity_poly.type
_entity_poly.pdbx_seq_one_letter_code
_entity_poly.pdbx_strand_id
1 'polypeptide(L)' 'IGAWTKAEEEALLTDCQRQVDEAAEAYLATGRQPAVSMLDHLHETLPHALEGQRRELEERGDG' A
#
# COMPACT_ATOMS: atom_id res chain seq x y z
N ILE A 1 -7.02 -39.48 -17.10
CA ILE A 1 -6.13 -39.42 -15.92
C ILE A 1 -6.39 -38.08 -15.27
N GLY A 2 -6.74 -38.06 -13.98
CA GLY A 2 -7.13 -36.82 -13.27
C GLY A 2 -5.91 -35.95 -13.00
N ALA A 3 -5.92 -34.72 -13.51
CA ALA A 3 -4.84 -33.74 -13.37
C ALA A 3 -4.90 -32.93 -12.07
N TRP A 4 -5.94 -33.15 -11.26
CA TRP A 4 -6.20 -32.43 -10.03
C TRP A 4 -6.90 -33.34 -9.03
N THR A 5 -6.39 -33.37 -7.81
CA THR A 5 -6.89 -34.15 -6.70
C THR A 5 -7.50 -33.25 -5.65
N LYS A 6 -8.36 -33.83 -4.82
CA LYS A 6 -8.94 -33.10 -3.67
C LYS A 6 -7.88 -32.59 -2.70
N ALA A 7 -6.78 -33.32 -2.53
CA ALA A 7 -5.68 -32.90 -1.65
C ALA A 7 -4.94 -31.67 -2.21
N GLU A 8 -4.76 -31.60 -3.53
CA GLU A 8 -4.17 -30.42 -4.19
C GLU A 8 -5.09 -29.20 -4.07
N GLU A 9 -6.41 -29.38 -4.19
CA GLU A 9 -7.39 -28.32 -3.94
C GLU A 9 -7.31 -27.80 -2.49
N GLU A 10 -7.32 -28.70 -1.51
CA GLU A 10 -7.27 -28.34 -0.08
C GLU A 10 -5.95 -27.63 0.28
N ALA A 11 -4.84 -28.08 -0.30
CA ALA A 11 -3.53 -27.43 -0.16
C ALA A 11 -3.54 -26.02 -0.76
N LEU A 12 -4.08 -25.86 -1.97
CA LEU A 12 -4.18 -24.56 -2.63
C LEU A 12 -5.06 -23.59 -1.84
N LEU A 13 -6.22 -24.03 -1.35
CA LEU A 13 -7.12 -23.20 -0.55
C LEU A 13 -6.44 -22.71 0.74
N THR A 14 -5.73 -23.61 1.42
CA THR A 14 -4.97 -23.26 2.63
C THR A 14 -3.88 -22.24 2.33
N ASP A 15 -3.15 -22.43 1.23
CA ASP A 15 -2.08 -21.54 0.83
C ASP A 15 -2.59 -20.15 0.43
N CYS A 16 -3.68 -20.10 -0.35
CA CYS A 16 -4.34 -18.86 -0.73
C CYS A 16 -4.84 -18.09 0.51
N GLN A 17 -5.47 -18.78 1.47
CA GLN A 17 -5.95 -18.14 2.69
C GLN A 17 -4.79 -17.49 3.46
N ARG A 18 -3.70 -18.25 3.65
CA ARG A 18 -2.49 -17.75 4.31
C ARG A 18 -1.91 -16.52 3.60
N GLN A 19 -1.79 -16.56 2.27
CA GLN A 19 -1.24 -15.42 1.50
C GLN A 19 -2.12 -14.16 1.62
N VAL A 20 -3.45 -14.32 1.62
CA VAL A 20 -4.38 -13.20 1.77
C VAL A 20 -4.28 -12.60 3.17
N ASP A 21 -4.25 -13.43 4.21
CA ASP A 21 -4.15 -12.97 5.59
C ASP A 21 -2.82 -12.22 5.82
N GLU A 22 -1.70 -12.79 5.36
CA GLU A 22 -0.38 -12.14 5.42
C GLU A 22 -0.35 -10.79 4.69
N ALA A 23 -0.94 -10.71 3.49
CA ALA A 23 -0.99 -9.47 2.72
C ALA A 23 -1.89 -8.41 3.38
N ALA A 24 -3.02 -8.84 3.97
CA ALA A 24 -3.91 -7.96 4.70
C ALA A 24 -3.23 -7.40 5.96
N GLU A 25 -2.56 -8.25 6.74
CA GLU A 25 -1.78 -7.84 7.91
C GLU A 25 -0.68 -6.84 7.53
N ALA A 26 0.08 -7.12 6.46
CA ALA A 26 1.12 -6.23 5.97
C ALA A 26 0.56 -4.87 5.53
N TYR A 27 -0.58 -4.84 4.85
CA TYR A 27 -1.24 -3.60 4.46
C TYR A 27 -1.73 -2.80 5.67
N LEU A 28 -2.38 -3.47 6.63
CA LEU A 28 -2.87 -2.81 7.85
C LEU A 28 -1.74 -2.29 8.74
N ALA A 29 -0.57 -2.92 8.70
CA ALA A 29 0.64 -2.45 9.37
C ALA A 29 1.34 -1.29 8.64
N THR A 30 0.94 -0.98 7.40
CA THR A 30 1.51 0.13 6.65
C THR A 30 1.03 1.44 7.26
N GLY A 31 1.98 2.25 7.73
CA GLY A 31 1.70 3.58 8.28
C GLY A 31 1.07 4.51 7.25
N ARG A 32 0.44 5.59 7.72
CA ARG A 32 -0.11 6.61 6.84
C ARG A 32 1.03 7.24 6.03
N GLN A 33 0.82 7.41 4.73
CA GLN A 33 1.77 8.19 3.92
C GLN A 33 1.77 9.66 4.36
N PRO A 34 2.93 10.34 4.34
CA PRO A 34 3.01 11.76 4.61
C PRO A 34 2.13 12.56 3.64
N ALA A 35 1.40 13.58 4.11
CA ALA A 35 0.56 14.40 3.24
C ALA A 35 1.33 15.06 2.08
N VAL A 36 2.63 15.34 2.26
CA VAL A 36 3.50 15.89 1.21
C VAL A 36 3.59 14.99 -0.02
N SER A 37 3.39 13.67 0.14
CA SER A 37 3.42 12.70 -0.96
C SER A 37 2.38 13.01 -2.03
N MET A 38 1.24 13.63 -1.66
CA MET A 38 0.23 14.07 -2.62
C MET A 38 0.78 15.11 -3.60
N LEU A 39 1.65 16.00 -3.13
CA LEU A 39 2.27 17.05 -3.95
C LEU A 39 3.43 16.51 -4.78
N ASP A 40 4.22 15.58 -4.21
CA ASP A 40 5.39 14.99 -4.87
C ASP A 40 5.01 14.13 -6.10
N HIS A 41 3.75 13.68 -6.20
CA HIS A 41 3.27 12.84 -7.31
C HIS A 41 2.19 13.47 -8.20
N LEU A 42 1.73 14.68 -7.88
CA LEU A 42 0.70 15.36 -8.69
C LEU A 42 1.25 16.00 -9.97
N HIS A 43 2.51 16.44 -9.92
CA HIS A 43 3.18 17.12 -11.04
C HIS A 43 4.58 16.55 -11.25
N GLU A 44 5.07 16.57 -12.49
CA GLU A 44 6.46 16.20 -12.79
C GLU A 44 7.47 17.13 -12.09
N THR A 45 7.13 18.41 -11.98
CA THR A 45 7.87 19.41 -11.21
C THR A 45 6.89 20.19 -10.36
N LEU A 46 7.22 20.43 -9.10
CA LEU A 46 6.38 21.20 -8.18
C LEU A 46 6.19 22.63 -8.71
N PRO A 47 4.95 23.08 -8.98
CA PRO A 47 4.69 24.46 -9.35
C PRO A 47 5.05 25.41 -8.20
N HIS A 48 5.67 26.55 -8.51
CA HIS A 48 6.05 27.57 -7.53
C HIS A 48 4.88 28.00 -6.63
N ALA A 49 3.65 28.04 -7.16
CA ALA A 49 2.44 28.38 -6.41
C ALA A 49 2.13 27.41 -5.24
N LEU A 50 2.66 26.17 -5.27
CA LEU A 50 2.43 25.14 -4.26
C LEU A 50 3.58 24.99 -3.25
N GLU A 51 4.70 25.69 -3.42
CA GLU A 51 5.85 25.61 -2.50
C GLU A 51 5.50 25.96 -1.06
N GLY A 52 4.62 26.96 -0.86
CA GLY A 52 4.15 27.36 0.46
C GLY A 52 3.36 26.25 1.15
N GLN A 53 2.41 25.63 0.44
CA GLN A 53 1.60 24.54 0.95
C GLN A 53 2.45 23.30 1.28
N ARG A 54 3.46 23.02 0.45
CA ARG A 54 4.40 21.92 0.70
C ARG A 54 5.15 22.10 2.02
N ARG A 55 5.70 23.29 2.26
CA ARG A 55 6.38 23.59 3.54
C ARG A 55 5.44 23.49 4.73
N GLU A 56 4.21 24.02 4.63
CA GLU A 56 3.23 23.92 5.72
C GLU A 56 2.90 22.46 6.06
N LEU A 57 2.82 21.58 5.06
CA LEU A 57 2.59 20.15 5.27
C LEU A 57 3.81 19.43 5.87
N GLU A 58 5.03 19.83 5.51
CA GLU A 58 6.26 19.32 6.14
C GLU A 58 6.35 19.72 7.62
N GLU A 59 6.08 21.00 7.92
CA GLU A 59 6.17 21.56 9.27
C GLU A 59 5.08 21.04 10.20
N ARG A 60 3.88 20.82 9.65
CA ARG A 60 2.76 20.24 10.42
C ARG A 60 3.01 18.81 10.86
N GLY A 61 3.99 18.14 10.25
CA GLY A 61 4.45 16.80 10.65
C GLY A 61 3.26 15.89 10.92
N ASP A 62 2.59 15.44 9.86
CA ASP A 62 1.59 14.38 10.01
C ASP A 62 2.27 13.21 10.76
N GLY A 63 1.80 13.00 11.99
CA GLY A 63 2.40 12.08 12.97
C GLY A 63 2.35 10.62 12.58
#